data_AF-A0A941RN42-F1
#
_entry.id   AF-A0A941RN42-F1
#
_cell.length_a   1.000
_cell.length_b   1.000
_cell.length_c   1.000
_cell.angle_alpha   90.00
_cell.angle_beta   90.00
_cell.angle_gamma   90.00
#
_symmetry.space_group_name_H-M   'P 1'
#
loop_
_entity.id
_entity.type
_entity.pdbx_description
1 polymer ?
#
loop_
_entity_poly.entity_id
_entity_poly.type
_entity_poly.pdbx_seq_one_letter_code
_entity_poly.pdbx_strand_id
1 'polypeptide(L)' 'VMTSGIHCCRDDDDLAKAVKHMEGLNVRRLPVINKSKRMVGILSLGDVGHSASGDLLAECVKSVSAHHH' A
#
# COMPACT_ATOMS: atom_id res chain seq x y z
N VAL A 1 6.43 12.20 17.38
CA VAL A 1 5.87 11.01 18.09
C VAL A 1 5.71 9.89 17.09
N MET A 2 6.02 8.64 17.46
CA MET A 2 5.90 7.47 16.58
C MET A 2 4.59 6.73 16.87
N THR A 3 3.87 6.31 15.83
CA THR A 3 2.61 5.54 15.96
C THR A 3 2.92 4.05 16.16
N SER A 4 2.34 3.45 17.19
CA SER A 4 2.43 2.00 17.43
C SER A 4 1.55 1.22 16.45
N GLY A 5 1.97 0.02 16.05
CA GLY A 5 1.21 -0.82 15.12
C GLY A 5 1.43 -0.45 13.65
N ILE A 6 2.66 -0.58 13.16
CA ILE A 6 2.97 -0.35 11.74
C ILE A 6 2.39 -1.49 10.89
N HIS A 7 1.50 -1.14 9.97
CA HIS A 7 1.04 -2.02 8.93
C HIS A 7 2.07 -2.07 7.79
N CYS A 8 2.35 -3.26 7.26
CA CYS A 8 3.33 -3.49 6.20
C CYS A 8 2.87 -4.63 5.28
N CYS A 9 3.40 -4.68 4.05
CA CYS A 9 3.31 -5.83 3.17
C CYS A 9 4.67 -6.53 3.04
N ARG A 10 4.66 -7.73 2.49
CA ARG A 10 5.88 -8.48 2.17
C ARG A 10 6.38 -8.15 0.78
N ASP A 11 7.68 -8.38 0.56
CA ASP A 11 8.32 -8.29 -0.76
C ASP A 11 7.84 -9.36 -1.76
N ASP A 12 7.22 -10.43 -1.25
CA ASP A 12 6.59 -11.49 -2.04
C ASP A 12 5.05 -11.46 -2.04
N ASP A 13 4.42 -10.39 -1.52
CA ASP A 13 2.97 -10.19 -1.61
C ASP A 13 2.55 -9.73 -3.01
N ASP A 14 1.40 -10.23 -3.48
CA ASP A 14 0.77 -9.76 -4.71
C ASP A 14 0.35 -8.28 -4.60
N LEU A 15 0.47 -7.54 -5.71
CA LEU A 15 0.14 -6.12 -5.75
C LEU A 15 -1.32 -5.84 -5.37
N ALA A 16 -2.27 -6.68 -5.80
CA ALA A 16 -3.69 -6.53 -5.45
C ALA A 16 -3.93 -6.70 -3.94
N LYS A 17 -3.14 -7.56 -3.28
CA LYS A 17 -3.20 -7.72 -1.81
C LYS A 17 -2.66 -6.48 -1.11
N ALA A 18 -1.53 -5.94 -1.57
CA ALA A 18 -0.98 -4.69 -1.04
C ALA A 18 -1.94 -3.51 -1.22
N VAL A 19 -2.59 -3.42 -2.38
CA VAL A 19 -3.64 -2.43 -2.67
C VAL A 19 -4.81 -2.55 -1.71
N LYS A 20 -5.35 -3.76 -1.50
CA LYS A 20 -6.43 -3.98 -0.52
C LYS A 20 -6.03 -3.59 0.90
N HIS A 21 -4.77 -3.78 1.28
CA HIS A 21 -4.27 -3.30 2.57
C HIS A 21 -4.26 -1.77 2.64
N MET A 22 -3.84 -1.09 1.57
CA MET A 22 -3.83 0.37 1.49
C MET A 22 -5.25 0.94 1.59
N GLU A 23 -6.22 0.32 0.93
CA GLU A 23 -7.65 0.65 1.03
C GLU A 23 -8.20 0.41 2.43
N GLY A 24 -8.04 -0.80 2.98
CA GLY A 24 -8.60 -1.15 4.29
C GLY A 24 -8.02 -0.35 5.46
N LEU A 25 -6.81 0.20 5.29
CA LEU A 25 -6.12 1.02 6.29
C LEU A 25 -6.17 2.51 5.99
N ASN A 26 -6.72 2.91 4.84
CA ASN A 26 -6.73 4.29 4.35
C ASN A 26 -5.35 4.94 4.31
N VAL A 27 -4.33 4.17 3.88
CA VAL A 27 -2.94 4.64 3.81
C VAL A 27 -2.47 4.76 2.36
N ARG A 28 -1.76 5.85 2.07
CA ARG A 28 -1.16 6.10 0.74
C ARG A 28 0.23 5.50 0.57
N ARG A 29 0.81 4.97 1.65
CA ARG A 29 2.15 4.37 1.70
C ARG A 29 2.15 3.16 2.60
N LEU A 30 2.74 2.06 2.14
CA LEU A 30 2.85 0.80 2.84
C LEU A 30 4.33 0.38 2.87
N PRO A 31 4.97 0.29 4.04
CA PRO A 31 6.30 -0.28 4.17
C PRO A 31 6.35 -1.72 3.65
N VAL A 32 7.41 -2.03 2.90
CA VAL A 32 7.68 -3.38 2.39
C VAL A 32 8.74 -4.02 3.27
N ILE A 33 8.45 -5.20 3.79
CA ILE A 33 9.37 -6.00 4.61
C ILE A 33 9.73 -7.32 3.93
N ASN A 34 10.93 -7.81 4.14
CA ASN A 34 11.32 -9.14 3.68
C ASN A 34 11.00 -10.23 4.72
N LYS A 35 11.30 -11.50 4.37
CA LYS A 35 11.12 -12.67 5.25
C LYS A 35 11.84 -12.58 6.59
N SER A 36 12.96 -11.84 6.66
CA SER A 36 13.71 -11.57 7.89
C SER A 36 13.14 -10.40 8.70
N LYS A 37 11.94 -9.90 8.36
CA LYS A 37 11.28 -8.73 8.98
C LYS A 37 12.11 -7.45 8.89
N ARG A 38 12.93 -7.32 7.85
CA ARG A 38 13.69 -6.09 7.58
C ARG A 38 12.92 -5.25 6.57
N MET A 39 12.81 -3.95 6.83
CA MET A 39 12.28 -2.99 5.85
C MET A 39 13.23 -2.90 4.66
N VAL A 40 12.70 -3.19 3.47
CA VAL A 40 13.45 -3.18 2.21
C VAL A 40 12.99 -2.10 1.24
N GLY A 41 11.83 -1.48 1.50
CA GLY A 41 11.31 -0.41 0.66
C GLY A 41 9.99 0.17 1.15
N ILE A 42 9.41 1.02 0.32
CA ILE A 42 8.09 1.62 0.51
C ILE A 42 7.32 1.47 -0.80
N LEU A 43 6.09 1.00 -0.72
CA LEU A 43 5.12 1.04 -1.81
C LEU A 43 4.17 2.22 -1.58
N SER A 44 4.04 3.10 -2.56
CA SER A 44 3.10 4.22 -2.52
C SER A 44 1.95 4.04 -3.52
N LEU A 45 0.85 4.74 -3.26
CA LEU A 45 -0.30 4.76 -4.17
C LEU A 45 0.09 5.28 -5.57
N GLY A 46 1.10 6.16 -5.65
CA GLY A 46 1.66 6.64 -6.92
C GLY A 46 2.39 5.55 -7.70
N ASP A 47 3.11 4.65 -7.00
CA ASP A 47 3.82 3.53 -7.62
C ASP A 47 2.85 2.49 -8.18
N VAL A 48 1.75 2.23 -7.45
CA VAL A 48 0.63 1.40 -7.93
C VAL A 48 0.05 2.00 -9.22
N GLY A 49 -0.06 3.32 -9.30
CA GLY A 49 -0.54 4.04 -10.49
C GLY A 49 0.30 3.86 -11.74
N HIS A 50 1.61 3.66 -11.59
CA HIS A 50 2.50 3.42 -12.73
C HIS A 50 2.57 1.94 -13.14
N SER A 51 2.19 1.01 -12.26
CA SER A 51 2.48 -0.42 -12.42
C SER A 51 1.23 -1.30 -12.58
N ALA A 52 0.05 -0.83 -12.17
CA ALA A 52 -1.19 -1.60 -12.18
C ALA A 52 -2.02 -1.37 -13.46
N SER A 53 -2.70 -2.42 -13.92
CA SER A 53 -3.77 -2.33 -14.93
C SER A 53 -4.94 -1.48 -14.42
N GLY A 54 -5.55 -0.68 -15.31
CA GLY A 54 -6.40 0.46 -14.96
C GLY A 54 -7.56 0.19 -13.98
N ASP A 55 -8.13 -1.01 -13.96
CA ASP A 55 -9.27 -1.34 -13.10
C ASP A 55 -8.90 -1.38 -11.60
N LEU A 56 -7.83 -2.09 -11.24
CA LEU A 56 -7.33 -2.18 -9.85
C LEU A 56 -6.88 -0.83 -9.31
N LEU A 57 -6.40 0.04 -10.20
CA LEU A 57 -5.95 1.37 -9.83
C LEU A 57 -7.12 2.32 -9.53
N ALA A 58 -8.17 2.28 -10.36
CA ALA A 58 -9.28 3.23 -10.27
C ALA A 58 -10.05 3.11 -8.94
N GLU A 59 -10.27 1.89 -8.47
CA GLU A 59 -10.96 1.63 -7.20
C GLU A 59 -10.11 2.05 -6.00
N CYS A 60 -8.83 1.69 -6.00
CA CYS A 60 -7.90 2.03 -4.92
C CYS A 60 -7.67 3.52 -4.78
N VAL A 61 -7.46 4.22 -5.89
CA VAL A 61 -7.27 5.67 -5.86
C VAL A 61 -8.52 6.37 -5.36
N LYS A 62 -9.73 5.93 -5.76
CA LYS A 62 -10.97 6.52 -5.25
C LYS A 62 -11.12 6.32 -3.75
N SER A 63 -10.98 5.07 -3.28
CA SER A 63 -11.15 4.73 -1.87
C SER A 63 -10.15 5.48 -1.00
N VAL A 64 -8.85 5.37 -1.31
CA VAL A 64 -7.79 5.98 -0.49
C VAL A 64 -7.78 7.52 -0.59
N SER A 65 -8.13 8.11 -1.74
CA SER A 65 -8.14 9.57 -1.89
C SER A 65 -9.35 10.25 -1.25
N ALA A 66 -10.50 9.56 -1.16
CA ALA A 66 -11.70 10.09 -0.51
C ALA A 66 -11.50 10.36 1.00
N HIS A 67 -10.52 9.70 1.62
CA HIS A 67 -10.20 9.85 3.05
C HIS A 67 -9.26 11.01 3.37
N HIS A 68 -8.85 11.81 2.38
CA HIS A 68 -7.86 12.87 2.55
C HIS A 68 -8.34 14.21 1.97
N HIS A 69 -9.53 14.64 2.41
CA HIS A 69 -10.06 16.00 2.25
C HIS A 69 -9.91 16.80 3.55
#